data_AF-X1RK62-F1
#
_entry.id   AF-X1RK62-F1
#
_cell.length_a   1.000
_cell.length_b   1.000
_cell.length_c   1.000
_cell.angle_alpha   90.00
_cell.angle_beta   90.00
_cell.angle_gamma   90.00
#
_symmetry.space_group_name_H-M   'P 1'
#
loop_
_entity.id
_entity.type
_entity.pdbx_description
1 polymer ?
#
loop_
_entity_poly.entity_id
_entity_poly.type
_entity_poly.pdbx_seq_one_letter_code
_entity_poly.pdbx_strand_id
1 'polypeptide(L)'
;MTSEETDSFGVGAFTRPMTGLTPGQHYYVRAYAYNSAGYGYGSQVEFTTGEAPTVTTQAVSDIAPVTATGHGNITDIGGENCSKRGVCWNTTGNPTVADSKSEETDSFGTGAFERAMTGLTPGQLYYVRAYAYNSAGYGYGGQVEFTTKTYYATGYIGDVIDCTDLIKTYDRLEWTEEIPDPGQAIEIKIRSSPDQSTWTVWEVIYSSPCTSFGTPVQRYLEWVATLTTDQGTPKLKDLVFSWTKKVE
;
A
#
# COMPACT_ATOMS: atom_id res chain seq x y z
N MET A 1 23.38 8.51 -38.63
CA MET A 1 24.09 9.36 -37.66
C MET A 1 25.58 9.08 -37.76
N THR A 2 26.41 10.12 -37.77
CA THR A 2 27.87 9.99 -37.69
C THR A 2 28.31 10.64 -36.39
N SER A 3 29.15 9.96 -35.64
CA SER A 3 29.97 10.62 -34.63
C SER A 3 31.33 10.81 -35.29
N GLU A 4 31.97 11.98 -35.20
CA GLU A 4 33.31 12.25 -35.74
C GLU A 4 34.26 12.77 -34.64
N GLU A 5 35.55 12.41 -34.69
CA GLU A 5 36.61 13.09 -33.95
C GLU A 5 37.56 13.73 -34.97
N THR A 6 37.96 14.97 -34.72
CA THR A 6 38.80 15.75 -35.64
C THR A 6 40.13 16.04 -34.98
N ASP A 7 41.05 15.09 -35.07
CA ASP A 7 42.41 15.23 -34.58
C ASP A 7 43.38 14.34 -35.39
N SER A 8 44.68 14.40 -35.06
CA SER A 8 45.68 13.52 -35.67
C SER A 8 45.75 12.20 -34.89
N PHE A 9 45.36 11.10 -35.55
CA PHE A 9 45.35 9.77 -34.95
C PHE A 9 46.43 8.87 -35.56
N GLY A 10 47.10 8.09 -34.71
CA GLY A 10 47.99 7.01 -35.13
C GLY A 10 47.24 5.71 -35.40
N VAL A 11 47.99 4.65 -35.73
CA VAL A 11 47.44 3.29 -35.80
C VAL A 11 47.03 2.84 -34.40
N GLY A 12 45.79 2.39 -34.22
CA GLY A 12 45.30 1.88 -32.94
C GLY A 12 43.80 1.67 -32.90
N ALA A 13 43.34 1.04 -31.81
CA ALA A 13 41.91 0.93 -31.51
C ALA A 13 41.39 2.25 -30.95
N PHE A 14 40.13 2.55 -31.25
CA PHE A 14 39.40 3.69 -30.67
C PHE A 14 38.02 3.24 -30.20
N THR A 15 37.43 3.97 -29.26
CA THR A 15 36.08 3.68 -28.74
C THR A 15 35.29 4.97 -28.70
N ARG A 16 34.05 4.94 -29.17
CA ARG A 16 33.19 6.12 -29.18
C ARG A 16 31.75 5.78 -28.80
N PRO A 17 31.11 6.59 -27.94
CA PRO A 17 29.72 6.40 -27.61
C PRO A 17 28.83 6.76 -28.82
N MET A 18 27.79 5.96 -29.04
CA MET A 18 26.70 6.28 -29.96
C MET A 18 25.52 6.79 -29.12
N THR A 19 25.09 8.03 -29.35
CA THR A 19 24.02 8.69 -28.58
C THR A 19 22.85 9.07 -29.47
N GLY A 20 21.63 9.12 -28.92
CA GLY A 20 20.43 9.43 -29.72
C GLY A 20 19.92 8.27 -30.56
N LEU A 21 20.23 7.04 -30.17
CA LEU A 21 19.64 5.84 -30.74
C LEU A 21 18.21 5.67 -30.21
N THR A 22 17.31 5.19 -31.07
CA THR A 22 15.94 4.83 -30.71
C THR A 22 15.97 3.47 -30.00
N PRO A 23 15.30 3.29 -28.85
CA PRO A 23 15.13 1.98 -28.21
C PRO A 23 14.50 0.93 -29.14
N GLY A 24 14.90 -0.33 -29.01
CA GLY A 24 14.38 -1.47 -29.80
C GLY A 24 14.70 -1.45 -31.29
N GLN A 25 15.48 -0.47 -31.74
CA GLN A 25 15.78 -0.27 -33.14
C GLN A 25 17.04 -1.02 -33.54
N HIS A 26 16.95 -1.74 -34.66
CA HIS A 26 18.10 -2.38 -35.29
C HIS A 26 18.95 -1.36 -36.05
N TYR A 27 20.26 -1.38 -35.82
CA TYR A 27 21.25 -0.49 -36.42
C TYR A 27 22.37 -1.27 -37.10
N TYR A 28 22.87 -0.71 -38.20
CA TYR A 28 24.11 -1.12 -38.84
C TYR A 28 25.16 -0.05 -38.61
N VAL A 29 26.36 -0.44 -38.18
CA VAL A 29 27.46 0.48 -37.91
C VAL A 29 28.74 -0.01 -38.60
N ARG A 30 29.52 0.94 -39.11
CA ARG A 30 30.87 0.71 -39.61
C ARG A 30 31.78 1.77 -38.99
N ALA A 31 32.96 1.36 -38.55
CA ALA A 31 34.04 2.30 -38.24
C ALA A 31 34.57 2.91 -39.55
N TYR A 32 35.01 4.17 -39.50
CA TYR A 32 35.72 4.80 -40.61
C TYR A 32 36.90 5.62 -40.11
N ALA A 33 37.90 5.79 -40.97
CA ALA A 33 39.02 6.70 -40.77
C ALA A 33 39.23 7.53 -42.04
N TYR A 34 39.69 8.76 -41.89
CA TYR A 34 39.95 9.67 -43.01
C TYR A 34 41.40 10.14 -42.97
N ASN A 35 42.06 10.17 -44.12
CA ASN A 35 43.35 10.84 -44.30
C ASN A 35 43.34 11.64 -45.62
N SER A 36 44.49 12.20 -46.00
CA SER A 36 44.62 12.97 -47.23
C SER A 36 44.29 12.20 -48.52
N ALA A 37 44.25 10.87 -48.49
CA ALA A 37 43.85 10.02 -49.61
C ALA A 37 42.34 9.66 -49.60
N GLY A 38 41.59 9.99 -48.53
CA GLY A 38 40.15 9.76 -48.43
C GLY A 38 39.74 8.87 -47.24
N TYR A 39 38.53 8.32 -47.33
CA TYR A 39 37.94 7.46 -46.30
C TYR A 39 38.32 5.98 -46.49
N GLY A 40 38.75 5.34 -45.40
CA GLY A 40 38.75 3.90 -45.24
C GLY A 40 37.60 3.47 -44.33
N TYR A 41 36.84 2.45 -44.72
CA TYR A 41 35.75 1.89 -43.92
C TYR A 41 36.13 0.50 -43.40
N GLY A 42 35.80 0.24 -42.15
CA GLY A 42 35.86 -1.10 -41.58
C GLY A 42 34.68 -1.98 -41.99
N SER A 43 34.69 -3.21 -41.49
CA SER A 43 33.57 -4.14 -41.63
C SER A 43 32.28 -3.58 -41.02
N GLN A 44 31.14 -3.96 -41.61
CA GLN A 44 29.84 -3.71 -41.01
C GLN A 44 29.58 -4.67 -39.86
N VAL A 45 29.06 -4.12 -38.77
CA VAL A 45 28.44 -4.87 -37.68
C VAL A 45 27.03 -4.34 -37.46
N GLU A 46 26.20 -5.13 -36.79
CA GLU A 46 24.82 -4.79 -36.49
C GLU A 46 24.50 -5.05 -35.01
N PHE A 47 23.56 -4.29 -34.47
CA PHE A 47 23.07 -4.45 -33.10
C PHE A 47 21.64 -3.88 -32.98
N THR A 48 20.91 -4.35 -31.97
CA THR A 48 19.61 -3.78 -31.57
C THR A 48 19.77 -3.10 -30.22
N THR A 49 19.21 -1.90 -30.07
CA THR A 49 19.17 -1.21 -28.77
C THR A 49 18.18 -1.88 -27.82
N GLY A 50 18.46 -1.83 -26.51
CA GLY A 50 17.49 -2.28 -25.50
C GLY A 50 16.24 -1.42 -25.45
N GLU A 51 15.16 -1.98 -24.91
CA GLU A 51 13.90 -1.31 -24.59
C GLU A 51 13.59 -1.47 -23.10
N ALA A 52 12.78 -0.58 -22.54
CA ALA A 52 12.26 -0.79 -21.20
C ALA A 52 11.44 -2.10 -21.16
N PRO A 53 11.43 -2.82 -20.02
CA PRO A 53 10.74 -4.10 -19.94
C PRO A 53 9.23 -3.94 -20.12
N THR A 54 8.56 -4.99 -20.61
CA THR A 54 7.09 -5.05 -20.60
C THR A 54 6.63 -5.83 -19.39
N VAL A 55 5.75 -5.22 -18.61
CA VAL A 55 5.22 -5.79 -17.36
C VAL A 55 3.70 -5.81 -17.42
N THR A 56 3.09 -6.80 -16.80
CA THR A 56 1.64 -6.85 -16.54
C THR A 56 1.41 -6.84 -15.04
N THR A 57 0.30 -6.27 -14.60
CA THR A 57 -0.12 -6.23 -13.20
C THR A 57 -1.37 -7.08 -13.04
N GLN A 58 -1.35 -7.99 -12.07
CA GLN A 58 -2.50 -8.84 -11.75
C GLN A 58 -3.25 -8.29 -10.53
N ALA A 59 -4.42 -8.85 -10.25
CA ALA A 59 -5.24 -8.46 -9.12
C ALA A 59 -4.49 -8.63 -7.78
N VAL A 60 -4.73 -7.71 -6.84
CA VAL A 60 -4.14 -7.74 -5.49
C VAL A 60 -4.80 -8.85 -4.67
N SER A 61 -4.00 -9.57 -3.87
CA SER A 61 -4.45 -10.60 -2.92
C SER A 61 -4.12 -10.23 -1.47
N ASP A 62 -4.54 -11.09 -0.54
CA ASP A 62 -4.20 -11.01 0.90
C ASP A 62 -4.45 -9.62 1.52
N ILE A 63 -5.53 -8.99 1.04
CA ILE A 63 -5.91 -7.65 1.46
C ILE A 63 -6.34 -7.71 2.92
N ALA A 64 -5.55 -7.04 3.75
CA ALA A 64 -5.76 -6.82 5.18
C ALA A 64 -5.95 -5.30 5.43
N PRO A 65 -6.16 -4.88 6.69
CA PRO A 65 -6.34 -3.46 6.99
C PRO A 65 -5.13 -2.58 6.66
N VAL A 66 -3.92 -3.10 6.86
CA VAL A 66 -2.67 -2.32 6.71
C VAL A 66 -1.65 -2.97 5.78
N THR A 67 -1.99 -4.11 5.18
CA THR A 67 -1.14 -4.86 4.24
C THR A 67 -1.95 -5.43 3.09
N ALA A 68 -1.28 -5.71 1.98
CA ALA A 68 -1.82 -6.47 0.86
C ALA A 68 -0.67 -7.05 0.01
N THR A 69 -0.94 -7.98 -0.90
CA THR A 69 0.08 -8.56 -1.80
C THR A 69 -0.20 -8.13 -3.24
N GLY A 70 0.76 -7.42 -3.83
CA GLY A 70 0.72 -7.01 -5.24
C GLY A 70 1.40 -8.03 -6.15
N HIS A 71 0.88 -8.19 -7.36
CA HIS A 71 1.30 -9.21 -8.31
C HIS A 71 1.72 -8.60 -9.65
N GLY A 72 2.83 -9.06 -10.19
CA GLY A 72 3.36 -8.65 -11.48
C GLY A 72 3.89 -9.82 -12.31
N ASN A 73 3.97 -9.63 -13.62
CA ASN A 73 4.64 -10.56 -14.51
C ASN A 73 5.41 -9.79 -15.59
N ILE A 74 6.73 -10.03 -15.65
CA ILE A 74 7.60 -9.51 -16.71
C ILE A 74 7.37 -10.38 -17.94
N THR A 75 6.75 -9.83 -18.98
CA THR A 75 6.46 -10.54 -20.23
C THR A 75 7.54 -10.38 -21.28
N ASP A 76 8.31 -9.28 -21.20
CA ASP A 76 9.47 -9.03 -22.03
C ASP A 76 10.51 -8.24 -21.22
N ILE A 77 11.78 -8.62 -21.36
CA ILE A 77 12.91 -7.98 -20.68
C ILE A 77 13.56 -6.86 -21.52
N GLY A 78 13.15 -6.69 -22.78
CA GLY A 78 13.62 -5.59 -23.62
C GLY A 78 15.11 -5.67 -23.97
N GLY A 79 15.63 -6.90 -24.10
CA GLY A 79 17.01 -7.17 -24.53
C GLY A 79 18.00 -7.53 -23.42
N GLU A 80 17.70 -7.23 -22.16
CA GLU A 80 18.56 -7.61 -21.03
C GLU A 80 17.75 -7.86 -19.76
N ASN A 81 18.25 -8.70 -18.85
CA ASN A 81 17.57 -8.95 -17.58
C ASN A 81 17.34 -7.66 -16.79
N CYS A 82 16.18 -7.59 -16.14
CA CYS A 82 15.83 -6.46 -15.29
C CYS A 82 16.68 -6.51 -14.02
N SER A 83 17.24 -5.37 -13.62
CA SER A 83 18.00 -5.24 -12.37
C SER A 83 17.10 -4.98 -11.15
N LYS A 84 15.86 -4.55 -11.38
CA LYS A 84 14.85 -4.32 -10.32
C LYS A 84 13.49 -4.76 -10.79
N ARG A 85 12.66 -5.21 -9.86
CA ARG A 85 11.22 -5.42 -10.06
C ARG A 85 10.45 -5.14 -8.79
N GLY A 86 9.17 -4.81 -8.90
CA GLY A 86 8.37 -4.51 -7.73
C GLY A 86 6.96 -4.06 -8.04
N VAL A 87 6.29 -3.54 -7.01
CA VAL A 87 4.98 -2.89 -7.13
C VAL A 87 5.04 -1.50 -6.51
N CYS A 88 4.37 -0.53 -7.13
CA CYS A 88 4.22 0.83 -6.62
C CYS A 88 2.73 1.19 -6.51
N TRP A 89 2.37 1.98 -5.51
CA TRP A 89 0.98 2.31 -5.18
C TRP A 89 0.80 3.72 -4.63
N ASN A 90 -0.39 4.27 -4.84
CA ASN A 90 -0.84 5.54 -4.28
C ASN A 90 -2.39 5.57 -4.19
N THR A 91 -2.96 6.68 -3.73
CA THR A 91 -4.42 6.88 -3.60
C THR A 91 -5.01 7.78 -4.70
N THR A 92 -4.18 8.27 -5.62
CA THR A 92 -4.54 9.27 -6.64
C THR A 92 -4.57 8.72 -8.06
N GLY A 93 -4.03 7.52 -8.28
CA GLY A 93 -3.91 6.87 -9.58
C GLY A 93 -2.54 7.07 -10.23
N ASN A 94 -2.30 6.29 -11.28
CA ASN A 94 -1.08 6.19 -12.06
C ASN A 94 0.22 6.14 -11.23
N PRO A 95 0.34 5.25 -10.23
CA PRO A 95 1.51 5.20 -9.37
C PRO A 95 2.79 4.90 -10.17
N THR A 96 3.89 5.45 -9.68
CA THR A 96 5.24 5.30 -10.21
C THR A 96 6.21 4.90 -9.10
N VAL A 97 7.46 4.61 -9.45
CA VAL A 97 8.51 4.32 -8.45
C VAL A 97 8.91 5.52 -7.56
N ALA A 98 8.30 6.70 -7.77
CA ALA A 98 8.42 7.86 -6.91
C ALA A 98 7.39 7.86 -5.75
N ASP A 99 6.34 7.05 -5.86
CA ASP A 99 5.31 6.86 -4.82
C ASP A 99 5.75 5.78 -3.80
N SER A 100 4.79 5.29 -3.00
CA SER A 100 5.04 4.11 -2.16
C SER A 100 5.33 2.89 -3.02
N LYS A 101 6.32 2.08 -2.63
CA LYS A 101 6.72 0.90 -3.39
C LYS A 101 7.35 -0.19 -2.53
N SER A 102 7.36 -1.40 -3.07
CA SER A 102 8.08 -2.57 -2.57
C SER A 102 8.90 -3.14 -3.72
N GLU A 103 10.22 -3.22 -3.54
CA GLU A 103 11.20 -3.50 -4.58
C GLU A 103 12.06 -4.73 -4.24
N GLU A 104 12.44 -5.45 -5.28
CA GLU A 104 13.49 -6.47 -5.26
C GLU A 104 14.59 -6.05 -6.26
N THR A 105 15.85 -6.34 -5.94
CA THR A 105 17.02 -6.05 -6.79
C THR A 105 17.85 -7.32 -6.96
N ASP A 106 18.01 -7.77 -8.19
CA ASP A 106 18.79 -8.94 -8.62
C ASP A 106 18.83 -8.94 -10.16
N SER A 107 19.11 -10.08 -10.80
CA SER A 107 18.96 -10.29 -12.24
C SER A 107 17.70 -11.08 -12.57
N PHE A 108 16.68 -10.39 -13.09
CA PHE A 108 15.37 -10.98 -13.36
C PHE A 108 15.11 -11.14 -14.87
N GLY A 109 14.85 -12.37 -15.28
CA GLY A 109 14.29 -12.68 -16.59
C GLY A 109 12.78 -12.43 -16.66
N THR A 110 12.13 -12.96 -17.69
CA THR A 110 10.66 -13.02 -17.77
C THR A 110 10.09 -13.91 -16.67
N GLY A 111 8.91 -13.58 -16.17
CA GLY A 111 8.20 -14.40 -15.20
C GLY A 111 7.41 -13.61 -14.17
N ALA A 112 6.57 -14.35 -13.46
CA ALA A 112 5.72 -13.81 -12.40
C ALA A 112 6.51 -13.49 -11.13
N PHE A 113 6.04 -12.51 -10.39
CA PHE A 113 6.57 -12.12 -9.09
C PHE A 113 5.47 -11.47 -8.25
N GLU A 114 5.65 -11.51 -6.94
CA GLU A 114 4.76 -10.87 -5.98
C GLU A 114 5.57 -10.02 -5.00
N ARG A 115 4.94 -9.01 -4.42
CA ARG A 115 5.54 -8.14 -3.40
C ARG A 115 4.52 -7.75 -2.35
N ALA A 116 4.95 -7.83 -1.09
CA ALA A 116 4.17 -7.31 0.03
C ALA A 116 4.10 -5.79 -0.02
N MET A 117 2.89 -5.26 0.15
CA MET A 117 2.58 -3.86 0.40
C MET A 117 2.25 -3.70 1.88
N THR A 118 2.87 -2.73 2.55
CA THR A 118 2.72 -2.47 3.98
C THR A 118 2.49 -0.98 4.23
N GLY A 119 2.05 -0.63 5.45
CA GLY A 119 1.81 0.77 5.81
C GLY A 119 0.57 1.36 5.13
N LEU A 120 -0.38 0.51 4.75
CA LEU A 120 -1.65 0.95 4.14
C LEU A 120 -2.61 1.47 5.22
N THR A 121 -3.54 2.34 4.83
CA THR A 121 -4.62 2.81 5.71
C THR A 121 -5.83 1.88 5.59
N PRO A 122 -6.48 1.45 6.68
CA PRO A 122 -7.70 0.64 6.64
C PRO A 122 -8.88 1.34 5.93
N GLY A 123 -9.67 0.58 5.16
CA GLY A 123 -10.84 1.09 4.43
C GLY A 123 -10.53 2.07 3.30
N GLN A 124 -9.26 2.19 2.89
CA GLN A 124 -8.80 3.15 1.89
C GLN A 124 -8.65 2.48 0.51
N LEU A 125 -9.12 3.16 -0.53
CA LEU A 125 -8.89 2.79 -1.93
C LEU A 125 -7.45 3.14 -2.33
N TYR A 126 -6.77 2.18 -2.97
CA TYR A 126 -5.44 2.31 -3.54
C TYR A 126 -5.42 1.87 -5.00
N TYR A 127 -4.55 2.49 -5.77
CA TYR A 127 -4.15 2.10 -7.12
C TYR A 127 -2.74 1.52 -7.06
N VAL A 128 -2.49 0.42 -7.77
CA VAL A 128 -1.20 -0.25 -7.81
C VAL A 128 -0.80 -0.62 -9.23
N ARG A 129 0.51 -0.57 -9.49
CA ARG A 129 1.14 -1.04 -10.73
C ARG A 129 2.37 -1.86 -10.39
N ALA A 130 2.52 -2.99 -11.05
CA ALA A 130 3.79 -3.72 -11.09
C ALA A 130 4.77 -3.02 -12.03
N TYR A 131 6.06 -3.09 -11.73
CA TYR A 131 7.12 -2.48 -12.52
C TYR A 131 8.38 -3.35 -12.55
N ALA A 132 9.22 -3.09 -13.55
CA ALA A 132 10.57 -3.64 -13.65
C ALA A 132 11.51 -2.60 -14.29
N TYR A 133 12.81 -2.73 -14.09
CA TYR A 133 13.82 -1.78 -14.58
C TYR A 133 14.99 -2.50 -15.22
N ASN A 134 15.39 -2.03 -16.39
CA ASN A 134 16.68 -2.34 -17.02
C ASN A 134 17.39 -1.02 -17.42
N SER A 135 18.55 -1.10 -18.06
CA SER A 135 19.33 0.08 -18.47
C SER A 135 18.60 1.01 -19.44
N ALA A 136 17.60 0.50 -20.18
CA ALA A 136 16.76 1.31 -21.06
C ALA A 136 15.63 2.04 -20.31
N GLY A 137 15.29 1.61 -19.09
CA GLY A 137 14.36 2.34 -18.22
C GLY A 137 13.38 1.48 -17.43
N TYR A 138 12.36 2.13 -16.87
CA TYR A 138 11.27 1.46 -16.16
C TYR A 138 10.15 1.04 -17.10
N GLY A 139 9.79 -0.22 -17.04
CA GLY A 139 8.55 -0.77 -17.54
C GLY A 139 7.48 -0.81 -16.46
N TYR A 140 6.24 -0.48 -16.80
CA TYR A 140 5.11 -0.54 -15.88
C TYR A 140 3.96 -1.33 -16.48
N GLY A 141 3.30 -2.14 -15.64
CA GLY A 141 2.05 -2.77 -16.00
C GLY A 141 0.86 -1.83 -15.99
N GLY A 142 -0.29 -2.41 -16.33
CA GLY A 142 -1.58 -1.74 -16.20
C GLY A 142 -1.89 -1.40 -14.74
N GLN A 143 -2.70 -0.37 -14.54
CA GLN A 143 -3.19 -0.05 -13.20
C GLN A 143 -4.29 -1.02 -12.80
N VAL A 144 -4.24 -1.49 -11.56
CA VAL A 144 -5.37 -2.13 -10.88
C VAL A 144 -5.66 -1.39 -9.57
N GLU A 145 -6.88 -1.52 -9.07
CA GLU A 145 -7.31 -0.88 -7.83
C GLU A 145 -7.77 -1.93 -6.81
N PHE A 146 -7.62 -1.60 -5.53
CA PHE A 146 -8.14 -2.40 -4.42
C PHE A 146 -8.44 -1.50 -3.23
N THR A 147 -9.39 -1.91 -2.39
CA THR A 147 -9.70 -1.23 -1.13
C THR A 147 -9.24 -2.11 0.01
N THR A 148 -8.43 -1.56 0.93
CA THR A 148 -8.03 -2.29 2.14
C THR A 148 -9.24 -2.65 2.97
N LYS A 149 -9.15 -3.76 3.72
CA LYS A 149 -10.21 -4.09 4.68
C LYS A 149 -10.29 -3.00 5.74
N THR A 150 -11.47 -2.76 6.28
CA THR A 150 -11.57 -2.05 7.56
C THR A 150 -11.19 -3.02 8.68
N TYR A 151 -10.83 -2.50 9.85
CA TYR A 151 -10.86 -3.34 11.04
C TYR A 151 -12.32 -3.74 11.30
N TYR A 152 -12.59 -5.05 11.32
CA TYR A 152 -13.84 -5.59 11.85
C TYR A 152 -13.51 -6.25 13.20
N ALA A 153 -14.28 -5.97 14.25
CA ALA A 153 -14.20 -6.79 15.45
C ALA A 153 -15.34 -7.81 15.45
N THR A 154 -14.99 -9.03 15.79
CA THR A 154 -15.91 -10.09 16.20
C THR A 154 -15.26 -10.78 17.39
N GLY A 155 -15.78 -10.58 18.59
CA GLY A 155 -15.34 -11.26 19.81
C GLY A 155 -16.49 -12.02 20.44
N TYR A 156 -16.38 -13.36 20.53
CA TYR A 156 -17.07 -14.15 21.54
C TYR A 156 -16.09 -14.30 22.71
N ILE A 157 -16.46 -13.87 23.91
CA ILE A 157 -15.65 -14.10 25.12
C ILE A 157 -16.50 -14.90 26.11
N GLY A 158 -16.29 -16.22 26.12
CA GLY A 158 -16.38 -17.01 27.32
C GLY A 158 -14.94 -17.32 27.73
N ASP A 159 -14.64 -17.07 29.00
CA ASP A 159 -13.37 -17.28 29.69
C ASP A 159 -12.38 -16.10 29.77
N VAL A 160 -11.96 -15.87 31.02
CA VAL A 160 -11.19 -14.77 31.58
C VAL A 160 -9.80 -14.66 30.93
N ILE A 161 -9.42 -13.46 30.49
CA ILE A 161 -8.09 -13.17 29.93
C ILE A 161 -7.32 -12.22 30.86
N ASP A 162 -6.11 -12.62 31.23
CA ASP A 162 -5.13 -11.92 32.08
C ASP A 162 -4.46 -10.75 31.31
N CYS A 163 -4.22 -9.63 32.00
CA CYS A 163 -4.06 -8.30 31.39
C CYS A 163 -2.64 -7.94 30.88
N THR A 164 -1.75 -8.90 30.66
CA THR A 164 -0.34 -8.63 30.34
C THR A 164 0.03 -8.66 28.86
N ASP A 165 -0.86 -9.13 27.97
CA ASP A 165 -0.60 -9.21 26.51
C ASP A 165 -1.26 -8.09 25.68
N LEU A 166 -2.00 -7.15 26.31
CA LEU A 166 -2.85 -6.17 25.61
C LEU A 166 -2.19 -4.80 25.34
N ILE A 167 -0.87 -4.73 25.21
CA ILE A 167 -0.12 -3.45 25.04
C ILE A 167 0.32 -3.14 23.59
N LYS A 168 0.00 -3.94 22.56
CA LYS A 168 0.51 -3.63 21.20
C LYS A 168 -0.45 -3.69 20.01
N THR A 169 -1.74 -3.90 20.21
CA THR A 169 -2.69 -3.95 19.10
C THR A 169 -4.08 -3.72 19.68
N TYR A 170 -5.07 -3.40 18.85
CA TYR A 170 -6.51 -3.26 19.17
C TYR A 170 -7.02 -1.83 19.43
N ASP A 171 -7.59 -1.24 18.37
CA ASP A 171 -8.40 -0.01 18.34
C ASP A 171 -9.91 -0.29 18.52
N ARG A 172 -10.28 -1.45 19.08
CA ARG A 172 -11.68 -1.73 19.44
C ARG A 172 -11.75 -2.62 20.67
N LEU A 173 -12.43 -2.14 21.70
CA LEU A 173 -12.86 -2.89 22.87
C LEU A 173 -14.39 -2.83 22.91
N GLU A 174 -15.04 -3.98 22.79
CA GLU A 174 -16.45 -4.15 23.10
C GLU A 174 -16.54 -4.70 24.53
N TRP A 175 -17.42 -4.11 25.34
CA TRP A 175 -17.73 -4.60 26.68
C TRP A 175 -19.18 -5.03 26.72
N THR A 176 -19.43 -6.23 27.24
CA THR A 176 -20.69 -6.58 27.91
C THR A 176 -20.36 -6.67 29.39
N GLU A 177 -20.83 -5.71 30.17
CA GLU A 177 -20.87 -5.87 31.63
C GLU A 177 -22.20 -6.55 31.97
N GLU A 178 -22.15 -7.67 32.67
CA GLU A 178 -23.33 -8.14 33.41
C GLU A 178 -23.58 -7.09 34.50
N ILE A 179 -24.56 -6.23 34.31
CA ILE A 179 -25.10 -5.40 35.40
C ILE A 179 -25.58 -6.38 36.48
N PRO A 180 -25.36 -6.12 37.78
CA PRO A 180 -25.82 -6.97 38.86
C PRO A 180 -27.36 -6.94 38.99
N ASP A 181 -28.04 -7.58 38.04
CA ASP A 181 -29.32 -8.27 38.12
C ASP A 181 -29.43 -9.18 36.88
N PRO A 182 -29.86 -10.45 37.02
CA PRO A 182 -29.58 -11.48 36.05
C PRO A 182 -30.37 -11.28 34.74
N GLY A 183 -29.66 -10.97 33.65
CA GLY A 183 -30.14 -11.29 32.30
C GLY A 183 -30.44 -10.13 31.33
N GLN A 184 -30.00 -8.89 31.58
CA GLN A 184 -30.07 -7.83 30.56
C GLN A 184 -28.68 -7.45 30.03
N ALA A 185 -28.43 -7.71 28.74
CA ALA A 185 -27.26 -7.22 28.04
C ALA A 185 -27.54 -5.84 27.41
N ILE A 186 -26.66 -4.88 27.67
CA ILE A 186 -26.63 -3.58 27.00
C ILE A 186 -25.49 -3.57 25.99
N GLU A 187 -25.76 -3.10 24.77
CA GLU A 187 -24.74 -2.85 23.75
C GLU A 187 -24.55 -1.34 23.60
N ILE A 188 -23.31 -0.84 23.77
CA ILE A 188 -22.96 0.57 23.60
C ILE A 188 -22.04 0.72 22.39
N LYS A 189 -22.44 1.53 21.42
CA LYS A 189 -21.63 1.82 20.23
C LYS A 189 -20.94 3.17 20.37
N ILE A 190 -19.61 3.14 20.34
CA ILE A 190 -18.74 4.32 20.32
C ILE A 190 -18.02 4.44 18.98
N ARG A 191 -17.69 5.68 18.60
CA ARG A 191 -16.82 6.01 17.46
C ARG A 191 -15.76 7.02 17.89
N SER A 192 -14.54 6.88 17.39
CA SER A 192 -13.48 7.88 17.53
C SER A 192 -13.48 8.83 16.33
N SER A 193 -12.91 10.03 16.50
CA SER A 193 -12.49 10.86 15.37
C SER A 193 -11.31 10.22 14.62
N PRO A 194 -11.06 10.58 13.35
CA PRO A 194 -9.96 10.03 12.54
C PRO A 194 -8.57 10.24 13.17
N ASP A 195 -8.42 11.27 13.99
CA ASP A 195 -7.20 11.63 14.73
C ASP A 195 -7.17 11.09 16.17
N GLN A 196 -8.19 10.32 16.57
CA GLN A 196 -8.38 9.76 17.92
C GLN A 196 -8.49 10.79 19.06
N SER A 197 -8.69 12.07 18.76
CA SER A 197 -8.77 13.14 19.78
C SER A 197 -10.13 13.22 20.49
N THR A 198 -11.19 12.69 19.89
CA THR A 198 -12.55 12.71 20.43
C THR A 198 -13.26 11.37 20.28
N TRP A 199 -14.16 11.06 21.21
CA TRP A 199 -14.96 9.85 21.23
C TRP A 199 -16.43 10.21 21.40
N THR A 200 -17.31 9.61 20.60
CA THR A 200 -18.76 9.85 20.69
C THR A 200 -19.52 8.54 20.82
N VAL A 201 -20.41 8.48 21.81
CA VAL A 201 -21.46 7.46 21.90
C VAL A 201 -22.53 7.87 20.90
N TRP A 202 -22.91 6.97 20.01
CA TRP A 202 -23.90 7.28 18.97
C TRP A 202 -25.12 6.36 18.99
N GLU A 203 -25.05 5.20 19.66
CA GLU A 203 -26.18 4.30 19.82
C GLU A 203 -26.02 3.46 21.09
N VAL A 204 -27.14 3.24 21.79
CA VAL A 204 -27.26 2.31 22.93
C VAL A 204 -28.44 1.39 22.62
N ILE A 205 -28.20 0.08 22.56
CA ILE A 205 -29.20 -0.93 22.19
C ILE A 205 -29.49 -1.81 23.41
N TYR A 206 -30.79 -2.02 23.67
CA TYR A 206 -31.28 -2.96 24.65
C TYR A 206 -31.76 -4.23 23.94
N SER A 207 -31.32 -5.40 24.40
CA SER A 207 -31.83 -6.66 23.89
C SER A 207 -33.17 -7.02 24.57
N SER A 208 -34.27 -6.82 23.82
CA SER A 208 -35.67 -7.21 24.07
C SER A 208 -36.49 -6.45 25.14
N PRO A 209 -37.82 -6.26 24.92
CA PRO A 209 -38.70 -5.57 25.86
C PRO A 209 -38.97 -6.44 27.09
N CYS A 210 -38.65 -5.90 28.26
CA CYS A 210 -39.00 -6.50 29.54
C CYS A 210 -40.53 -6.58 29.67
N THR A 211 -41.11 -7.78 29.58
CA THR A 211 -42.57 -7.99 29.78
C THR A 211 -42.96 -8.15 31.25
N SER A 212 -42.07 -7.90 32.21
CA SER A 212 -42.37 -8.11 33.64
C SER A 212 -42.54 -6.86 34.49
N PHE A 213 -42.56 -5.65 33.90
CA PHE A 213 -43.05 -4.47 34.60
C PHE A 213 -44.51 -4.23 34.23
N GLY A 214 -45.43 -4.65 35.10
CA GLY A 214 -46.83 -4.27 35.00
C GLY A 214 -46.94 -2.75 34.86
N THR A 215 -47.71 -2.30 33.85
CA THR A 215 -47.90 -0.90 33.41
C THR A 215 -46.59 -0.09 33.20
N PRO A 216 -46.27 0.35 31.97
CA PRO A 216 -45.05 1.09 31.72
C PRO A 216 -45.10 2.46 32.39
N VAL A 217 -44.33 2.64 33.46
CA VAL A 217 -43.97 3.98 33.92
C VAL A 217 -42.85 4.44 33.00
N GLN A 218 -43.14 5.36 32.08
CA GLN A 218 -42.12 6.05 31.29
C GLN A 218 -41.17 6.76 32.26
N ARG A 219 -40.02 6.15 32.56
CA ARG A 219 -38.92 6.79 33.27
C ARG A 219 -37.92 7.27 32.24
N TYR A 220 -37.86 8.58 32.05
CA TYR A 220 -36.86 9.21 31.20
C TYR A 220 -35.52 9.20 31.94
N LEU A 221 -34.59 8.35 31.51
CA LEU A 221 -33.16 8.46 31.87
C LEU A 221 -32.51 9.42 30.88
N GLU A 222 -31.95 10.51 31.36
CA GLU A 222 -31.06 11.39 30.58
C GLU A 222 -29.63 10.89 30.75
N TRP A 223 -28.93 10.71 29.62
CA TRP A 223 -27.60 10.10 29.56
C TRP A 223 -26.56 11.20 29.30
N VAL A 224 -25.55 11.31 30.17
CA VAL A 224 -24.43 12.25 29.98
C VAL A 224 -23.14 11.48 30.19
N ALA A 225 -22.35 11.31 29.14
CA ALA A 225 -20.98 10.84 29.23
C ALA A 225 -20.07 12.08 29.37
N THR A 226 -19.28 12.14 30.43
CA THR A 226 -18.38 13.27 30.68
C THR A 226 -16.94 12.78 30.59
N LEU A 227 -16.15 13.39 29.71
CA LEU A 227 -14.71 13.15 29.62
C LEU A 227 -14.00 14.03 30.65
N THR A 228 -13.38 13.44 31.67
CA THR A 228 -12.47 14.15 32.58
C THR A 228 -11.05 13.71 32.30
N THR A 229 -10.26 14.57 31.64
CA THR A 229 -8.83 14.36 31.45
C THR A 229 -8.06 15.09 32.56
N ASP A 230 -7.35 14.37 33.41
CA ASP A 230 -6.27 14.98 34.20
C ASP A 230 -5.01 15.05 33.32
N GLN A 231 -4.80 16.23 32.72
CA GLN A 231 -3.62 16.66 31.96
C GLN A 231 -2.91 15.59 31.10
N GLY A 232 -3.41 15.40 29.88
CA GLY A 232 -2.77 14.59 28.84
C GLY A 232 -3.75 14.23 27.72
N THR A 233 -3.23 13.66 26.62
CA THR A 233 -4.07 13.08 25.56
C THR A 233 -5.01 12.04 26.19
N PRO A 234 -6.34 12.21 26.08
CA PRO A 234 -7.32 11.34 26.72
C PRO A 234 -7.06 9.87 26.34
N LYS A 235 -6.86 8.99 27.32
CA LYS A 235 -6.80 7.54 27.08
C LYS A 235 -8.16 6.94 27.37
N LEU A 236 -8.52 5.87 26.66
CA LEU A 236 -9.82 5.19 26.81
C LEU A 236 -10.13 4.80 28.26
N LYS A 237 -9.10 4.48 29.05
CA LYS A 237 -9.18 4.16 30.48
C LYS A 237 -9.58 5.33 31.40
N ASP A 238 -9.54 6.56 30.89
CA ASP A 238 -9.83 7.78 31.66
C ASP A 238 -11.30 8.21 31.49
N LEU A 239 -12.10 7.46 30.72
CA LEU A 239 -13.54 7.66 30.58
C LEU A 239 -14.30 7.20 31.83
N VAL A 240 -15.02 8.13 32.46
CA VAL A 240 -15.91 7.83 33.58
C VAL A 240 -17.35 7.90 33.10
N PHE A 241 -18.05 6.76 33.14
CA PHE A 241 -19.49 6.72 32.93
C PHE A 241 -20.17 6.98 34.29
N SER A 242 -20.96 8.05 34.37
CA SER A 242 -21.76 8.32 35.57
C SER A 242 -23.25 8.24 35.24
N TRP A 243 -23.99 7.58 36.12
CA TRP A 243 -25.42 7.37 36.00
C TRP A 243 -26.11 8.27 37.03
N THR A 244 -26.94 9.20 36.57
CA THR A 244 -27.72 10.02 37.50
C THR A 244 -29.18 9.60 37.41
N LYS A 245 -29.68 8.98 38.48
CA LYS A 245 -31.12 8.71 38.61
C LYS A 245 -31.82 10.05 38.84
N LYS A 246 -32.56 10.54 37.84
CA LYS A 246 -33.57 11.57 38.08
C LYS A 246 -34.72 10.92 38.84
N VAL A 247 -34.88 11.29 40.10
CA VAL A 247 -36.11 11.03 40.85
C VAL A 247 -36.95 12.28 40.70
N GLU A 248 -38.10 12.16 40.04
CA GLU A 248 -39.20 13.12 40.26
C GLU A 248 -39.94 12.74 41.55
#